data_AF-A0A6P8QMP6-F1
#
_entry.id   AF-A0A6P8QMP6-F1
#
_cell.length_a   1.000
_cell.length_b   1.000
_cell.length_c   1.000
_cell.angle_alpha   90.00
_cell.angle_beta   90.00
_cell.angle_gamma   90.00
#
_symmetry.space_group_name_H-M   'P 1'
#
loop_
_entity.id
_entity.type
_entity.pdbx_description
1 polymer ?
#
loop_
_entity_poly.entity_id
_entity_poly.type
_entity_poly.pdbx_seq_one_letter_code
_entity_poly.pdbx_strand_id
1 'polypeptide(L)'
;MNMAQLFSLQLVLVLFLVHPAQFWLLNMLFPPNVTPEAALSNITFPVVLVPAYLGNQIEAKLDKKDVVNWMCYQKTEDYFPIWMSLYPFLPLGVDCWIDNIRVVFNRTTRKTSNAPGVDIRIPGFGKTSSVEFIDKGQLAGYLHTLVQHLVNNGYVRDETVRAAPYDWRIAARDNEGIPLVSSIKIREGQRMTTTNPWMIPTNLAWPESHVFISSPSYNYTYCDYQKLFKDFNYEDGWYMWKDTKDLLEGLPPPGVEVYCIYSTGFPTPETYIYDDTFPHGDPIDIIYSDGDKTVNTKSLGLCKRWHQQQKKRVHIIELESIDHLSMVFSNVTLSYINEILLGTYGVGDPIGY
;
A
#
# COMPACT_ATOMS: atom_id res chain seq x y z
N MET A 1 -3.37 -9.75 -44.85
CA MET A 1 -3.51 -9.67 -43.38
C MET A 1 -4.92 -9.21 -43.08
N ASN A 2 -5.65 -9.89 -42.20
CA ASN A 2 -7.03 -9.55 -41.83
C ASN A 2 -7.06 -8.25 -40.99
N MET A 3 -8.14 -7.47 -41.03
CA MET A 3 -8.36 -6.32 -40.14
C MET A 3 -8.23 -6.72 -38.66
N ALA A 4 -8.70 -7.92 -38.28
CA ALA A 4 -8.50 -8.46 -36.93
C ALA A 4 -7.02 -8.68 -36.59
N GLN A 5 -6.20 -9.13 -37.56
CA GLN A 5 -4.74 -9.28 -37.37
C GLN A 5 -4.04 -7.92 -37.27
N LEU A 6 -4.52 -6.88 -37.98
CA LEU A 6 -4.03 -5.51 -37.77
C LEU A 6 -4.34 -5.03 -36.34
N PHE A 7 -5.56 -5.24 -35.84
CA PHE A 7 -5.94 -4.89 -34.47
C PHE A 7 -5.08 -5.63 -33.43
N SER A 8 -4.84 -6.94 -33.58
CA SER A 8 -3.94 -7.68 -32.69
C SER A 8 -2.51 -7.13 -32.73
N LEU A 9 -1.98 -6.82 -33.92
CA LEU A 9 -0.63 -6.27 -34.06
C LEU A 9 -0.51 -4.86 -33.46
N GLN A 10 -1.54 -4.02 -33.62
CA GLN A 10 -1.60 -2.68 -33.03
C GLN A 10 -1.72 -2.74 -31.50
N LEU A 11 -2.51 -3.64 -30.94
CA LEU A 11 -2.62 -3.83 -29.49
C LEU A 11 -1.28 -4.25 -28.88
N VAL A 12 -0.56 -5.16 -29.55
CA VAL A 12 0.79 -5.60 -29.17
C VAL A 12 1.81 -4.46 -29.29
N LEU A 13 1.77 -3.64 -30.36
CA LEU A 13 2.65 -2.47 -30.47
C LEU A 13 2.36 -1.41 -29.40
N VAL A 14 1.10 -1.20 -29.01
CA VAL A 14 0.74 -0.27 -27.92
C VAL A 14 1.30 -0.78 -26.59
N LEU A 15 1.22 -2.08 -26.30
CA LEU A 15 1.83 -2.68 -25.11
C LEU A 15 3.36 -2.54 -25.08
N PHE A 16 4.04 -2.62 -26.24
CA PHE A 16 5.49 -2.40 -26.33
C PHE A 16 5.92 -0.91 -26.33
N LEU A 17 4.99 0.03 -26.47
CA LEU A 17 5.28 1.48 -26.43
C LEU A 17 5.20 2.08 -25.03
N VAL A 18 4.67 1.35 -24.04
CA VAL A 18 4.67 1.79 -22.63
C VAL A 18 5.99 1.40 -21.95
N HIS A 19 6.45 2.23 -21.03
CA HIS A 19 7.75 2.05 -20.37
C HIS A 19 7.88 0.70 -19.63
N PRO A 20 9.11 0.18 -19.43
CA PRO A 20 9.38 -1.06 -18.70
C PRO A 20 8.94 -1.05 -17.21
N ALA A 21 8.38 0.05 -16.72
CA ALA A 21 7.79 0.22 -15.40
C ALA A 21 6.40 -0.44 -15.21
N GLN A 22 5.91 -1.25 -16.17
CA GLN A 22 4.55 -1.82 -16.15
C GLN A 22 4.45 -3.35 -15.99
N PHE A 23 5.54 -4.07 -15.70
CA PHE A 23 5.48 -5.53 -15.49
C PHE A 23 4.54 -5.96 -14.35
N TRP A 24 4.38 -5.15 -13.29
CA TRP A 24 3.41 -5.40 -12.21
C TRP A 24 1.95 -5.37 -12.70
N LEU A 25 1.66 -4.54 -13.70
CA LEU A 25 0.34 -4.38 -14.30
C LEU A 25 -0.05 -5.63 -15.12
N LEU A 26 0.94 -6.29 -15.74
CA LEU A 26 0.76 -7.59 -16.37
C LEU A 26 0.41 -8.67 -15.33
N ASN A 27 1.10 -8.71 -14.19
CA ASN A 27 0.83 -9.68 -13.12
C ASN A 27 -0.55 -9.47 -12.45
N MET A 28 -1.02 -8.22 -12.33
CA MET A 28 -2.38 -7.93 -11.84
C MET A 28 -3.49 -8.42 -12.77
N LEU A 29 -3.31 -8.22 -14.09
CA LEU A 29 -4.31 -8.53 -15.12
C LEU A 29 -4.26 -9.98 -15.60
N PHE A 30 -3.09 -10.61 -15.54
CA PHE A 30 -2.81 -11.95 -16.06
C PHE A 30 -1.92 -12.73 -15.06
N PRO A 31 -2.49 -13.23 -13.94
CA PRO A 31 -1.75 -14.06 -13.01
C PRO A 31 -1.19 -15.33 -13.68
N PRO A 32 -0.05 -15.87 -13.21
CA PRO A 32 0.64 -17.00 -13.83
C PRO A 32 -0.19 -18.30 -13.81
N ASN A 33 0.07 -19.18 -14.78
CA ASN A 33 -0.74 -20.39 -15.01
C ASN A 33 -0.85 -21.32 -13.80
N VAL A 34 -2.06 -21.82 -13.60
CA VAL A 34 -2.51 -22.59 -12.44
C VAL A 34 -1.88 -24.00 -12.40
N THR A 35 -1.30 -24.37 -11.25
CA THR A 35 -1.05 -25.78 -10.89
C THR A 35 -2.24 -26.37 -10.11
N PRO A 36 -2.49 -27.69 -10.13
CA PRO A 36 -3.67 -28.29 -9.49
C PRO A 36 -3.70 -28.10 -7.96
N GLU A 37 -4.91 -28.05 -7.40
CA GLU A 37 -5.12 -28.00 -5.95
C GLU A 37 -4.61 -29.28 -5.26
N ALA A 38 -3.92 -29.12 -4.12
CA ALA A 38 -3.44 -30.24 -3.32
C ALA A 38 -4.52 -30.74 -2.34
N ALA A 39 -4.46 -32.03 -1.99
CA ALA A 39 -5.33 -32.59 -0.95
C ALA A 39 -5.01 -32.00 0.43
N LEU A 40 -6.04 -31.85 1.26
CA LEU A 40 -5.96 -31.22 2.59
C LEU A 40 -4.87 -31.85 3.47
N SER A 41 -3.91 -31.03 3.90
CA SER A 41 -2.89 -31.43 4.88
C SER A 41 -3.36 -31.15 6.30
N ASN A 42 -3.40 -32.20 7.14
CA ASN A 42 -3.67 -32.10 8.58
C ASN A 42 -2.54 -31.40 9.38
N ILE A 43 -1.52 -30.85 8.70
CA ILE A 43 -0.35 -30.20 9.29
C ILE A 43 -0.14 -28.84 8.62
N THR A 44 -1.12 -27.94 8.76
CA THR A 44 -1.03 -26.54 8.33
C THR A 44 -1.27 -25.59 9.52
N PHE A 45 -0.42 -24.58 9.69
CA PHE A 45 -0.61 -23.55 10.70
C PHE A 45 -1.60 -22.50 10.19
N PRO A 46 -2.61 -22.05 10.97
CA PRO A 46 -3.55 -21.04 10.50
C PRO A 46 -2.87 -19.72 10.11
N VAL A 47 -3.13 -19.24 8.89
CA VAL A 47 -2.58 -18.00 8.34
C VAL A 47 -3.65 -16.91 8.34
N VAL A 48 -3.30 -15.73 8.87
CA VAL A 48 -4.10 -14.51 8.76
C VAL A 48 -3.33 -13.49 7.94
N LEU A 49 -3.89 -13.13 6.78
CA LEU A 49 -3.35 -12.11 5.88
C LEU A 49 -3.85 -10.73 6.31
N VAL A 50 -2.94 -9.86 6.72
CA VAL A 50 -3.20 -8.42 6.85
C VAL A 50 -2.74 -7.79 5.53
N PRO A 51 -3.63 -7.15 4.74
CA PRO A 51 -3.22 -6.53 3.48
C PRO A 51 -2.31 -5.33 3.72
N ALA A 52 -1.67 -4.82 2.67
CA ALA A 52 -1.06 -3.49 2.74
C ALA A 52 -2.13 -2.39 2.65
N TYR A 53 -1.70 -1.15 2.87
CA TYR A 53 -2.24 0.06 2.23
C TYR A 53 -2.63 -0.23 0.75
N LEU A 54 -3.83 0.16 0.29
CA LEU A 54 -4.58 -0.33 -0.91
C LEU A 54 -5.23 -1.71 -0.87
N GLY A 55 -4.71 -2.65 -0.09
CA GLY A 55 -4.81 -4.08 -0.37
C GLY A 55 -6.15 -4.77 -0.09
N ASN A 56 -7.23 -4.03 0.15
CA ASN A 56 -8.58 -4.60 0.23
C ASN A 56 -9.68 -3.69 -0.31
N GLN A 57 -10.81 -4.31 -0.68
CA GLN A 57 -12.05 -3.62 -1.07
C GLN A 57 -12.62 -2.76 0.07
N ILE A 58 -13.35 -1.70 -0.30
CA ILE A 58 -14.16 -0.86 0.61
C ILE A 58 -15.52 -0.58 -0.02
N GLU A 59 -16.57 -0.60 0.78
CA GLU A 59 -17.91 -0.21 0.36
C GLU A 59 -18.40 1.06 1.07
N ALA A 60 -19.15 1.89 0.34
CA ALA A 60 -19.76 3.11 0.85
C ALA A 60 -21.28 3.10 0.67
N LYS A 61 -21.99 3.87 1.50
CA LYS A 61 -23.40 4.23 1.31
C LYS A 61 -23.59 5.73 1.51
N LEU A 62 -24.39 6.37 0.64
CA LEU A 62 -24.55 7.83 0.62
C LEU A 62 -25.95 8.26 1.10
N ASP A 63 -25.97 9.36 1.87
CA ASP A 63 -27.14 10.18 2.19
C ASP A 63 -26.71 11.65 2.38
N LYS A 64 -26.07 12.20 1.35
CA LYS A 64 -25.45 13.53 1.31
C LYS A 64 -26.49 14.60 1.00
N LYS A 65 -26.39 15.75 1.68
CA LYS A 65 -27.21 16.93 1.40
C LYS A 65 -26.75 17.69 0.16
N ASP A 66 -25.43 17.75 -0.03
CA ASP A 66 -24.75 18.55 -1.04
C ASP A 66 -23.71 17.66 -1.77
N VAL A 67 -23.36 18.03 -3.00
CA VAL A 67 -22.39 17.32 -3.85
C VAL A 67 -21.54 18.31 -4.64
N VAL A 68 -20.28 17.94 -4.92
CA VAL A 68 -19.30 18.81 -5.61
C VAL A 68 -19.60 19.06 -7.09
N ASN A 69 -20.33 18.17 -7.77
CA ASN A 69 -20.82 18.40 -9.14
C ASN A 69 -22.09 17.57 -9.43
N TRP A 70 -22.73 17.84 -10.57
CA TRP A 70 -24.03 17.26 -10.97
C TRP A 70 -24.00 15.76 -11.31
N MET A 71 -22.81 15.18 -11.52
CA MET A 71 -22.62 13.75 -11.83
C MET A 71 -22.49 12.90 -10.56
N CYS A 72 -22.32 13.52 -9.39
CA CYS A 72 -22.18 12.81 -8.12
C CYS A 72 -23.55 12.43 -7.53
N TYR A 73 -23.73 11.16 -7.19
CA TYR A 73 -24.92 10.71 -6.46
C TYR A 73 -24.98 11.31 -5.05
N GLN A 74 -26.13 11.88 -4.69
CA GLN A 74 -26.40 12.35 -3.32
C GLN A 74 -26.71 11.17 -2.37
N LYS A 75 -27.49 10.19 -2.84
CA LYS A 75 -28.01 9.08 -2.04
C LYS A 75 -27.82 7.74 -2.74
N THR A 76 -27.61 6.66 -1.99
CA THR A 76 -27.68 5.27 -2.49
C THR A 76 -28.57 4.41 -1.59
N GLU A 77 -29.37 3.53 -2.19
CA GLU A 77 -30.24 2.60 -1.42
C GLU A 77 -29.41 1.53 -0.71
N ASP A 78 -28.39 1.01 -1.38
CA ASP A 78 -27.46 -0.01 -0.86
C ASP A 78 -26.02 0.51 -0.75
N TYR A 79 -25.16 -0.33 -0.19
CA TYR A 79 -23.71 -0.15 -0.23
C TYR A 79 -23.15 -0.56 -1.60
N PHE A 80 -22.24 0.24 -2.14
CA PHE A 80 -21.55 -0.03 -3.41
C PHE A 80 -20.03 -0.06 -3.19
N PRO A 81 -19.24 -0.77 -4.02
CA PRO A 81 -17.78 -0.70 -3.95
C PRO A 81 -17.30 0.72 -4.29
N ILE A 82 -16.83 1.46 -3.29
CA ILE A 82 -16.14 2.73 -3.49
C ILE A 82 -14.66 2.50 -3.82
N TRP A 83 -14.12 1.33 -3.45
CA TRP A 83 -12.82 0.85 -3.88
C TRP A 83 -12.75 -0.67 -4.03
N MET A 84 -12.04 -1.21 -5.03
CA MET A 84 -11.59 -0.53 -6.26
C MET A 84 -12.74 -0.54 -7.27
N SER A 85 -12.99 0.61 -7.89
CA SER A 85 -13.95 0.80 -8.97
C SER A 85 -13.26 1.49 -10.13
N LEU A 86 -13.68 1.19 -11.37
CA LEU A 86 -13.15 1.85 -12.56
C LEU A 86 -13.85 3.19 -12.85
N TYR A 87 -15.05 3.42 -12.27
CA TYR A 87 -15.85 4.62 -12.50
C TYR A 87 -15.17 5.94 -12.06
N PRO A 88 -14.43 6.01 -10.93
CA PRO A 88 -13.66 7.20 -10.56
C PRO A 88 -12.64 7.66 -11.61
N PHE A 89 -12.12 6.77 -12.47
CA PHE A 89 -11.13 7.14 -13.49
C PHE A 89 -11.75 7.77 -14.75
N LEU A 90 -13.08 7.92 -14.80
CA LEU A 90 -13.76 8.73 -15.80
C LEU A 90 -13.65 10.23 -15.47
N PRO A 91 -13.65 11.13 -16.48
CA PRO A 91 -13.73 12.58 -16.24
C PRO A 91 -14.90 12.94 -15.30
N LEU A 92 -14.66 13.86 -14.37
CA LEU A 92 -15.55 14.26 -13.25
C LEU A 92 -15.83 13.18 -12.19
N GLY A 93 -15.57 11.89 -12.46
CA GLY A 93 -15.72 10.79 -11.51
C GLY A 93 -14.77 10.88 -10.31
N VAL A 94 -13.54 11.32 -10.54
CA VAL A 94 -12.51 11.54 -9.49
C VAL A 94 -13.04 12.49 -8.40
N ASP A 95 -13.69 13.59 -8.78
CA ASP A 95 -14.13 14.63 -7.84
C ASP A 95 -15.22 14.09 -6.91
N CYS A 96 -16.16 13.31 -7.46
CA CYS A 96 -17.20 12.62 -6.68
C CYS A 96 -16.61 11.55 -5.74
N TRP A 97 -15.57 10.84 -6.19
CA TRP A 97 -14.89 9.82 -5.39
C TRP A 97 -14.13 10.45 -4.21
N ILE A 98 -13.36 11.53 -4.45
CA ILE A 98 -12.67 12.30 -3.39
C ILE A 98 -13.68 12.83 -2.37
N ASP A 99 -14.77 13.48 -2.80
CA ASP A 99 -15.77 14.04 -1.89
C ASP A 99 -16.50 12.98 -1.05
N ASN A 100 -16.56 11.73 -1.52
CA ASN A 100 -17.15 10.63 -0.77
C ASN A 100 -16.14 9.93 0.16
N ILE A 101 -14.90 9.73 -0.28
CA ILE A 101 -13.93 8.88 0.43
C ILE A 101 -13.06 9.63 1.44
N ARG A 102 -13.02 10.96 1.37
CA ARG A 102 -12.27 11.84 2.27
C ARG A 102 -12.62 11.66 3.76
N VAL A 103 -11.62 11.82 4.62
CA VAL A 103 -11.79 12.05 6.05
C VAL A 103 -11.87 13.54 6.35
N VAL A 104 -12.79 13.88 7.25
CA VAL A 104 -12.81 15.17 7.94
C VAL A 104 -12.06 15.00 9.26
N PHE A 105 -10.99 15.77 9.46
CA PHE A 105 -10.23 15.81 10.71
C PHE A 105 -10.65 17.03 11.54
N ASN A 106 -10.89 16.82 12.83
CA ASN A 106 -11.28 17.87 13.75
C ASN A 106 -10.10 18.21 14.69
N ARG A 107 -9.47 19.38 14.46
CA ARG A 107 -8.32 19.87 15.25
C ARG A 107 -8.59 19.95 16.75
N THR A 108 -9.83 20.15 17.18
CA THR A 108 -10.23 20.30 18.58
C THR A 108 -10.42 18.96 19.27
N THR A 109 -11.12 18.00 18.63
CA THR A 109 -11.34 16.67 19.22
C THR A 109 -10.20 15.69 18.96
N ARG A 110 -9.25 16.04 18.06
CA ARG A 110 -8.15 15.17 17.59
C ARG A 110 -8.65 13.88 16.97
N LYS A 111 -9.84 13.92 16.36
CA LYS A 111 -10.50 12.76 15.75
C LYS A 111 -10.88 13.00 14.31
N THR A 112 -11.06 11.87 13.64
CA THR A 112 -11.44 11.71 12.25
C THR A 112 -12.87 11.23 12.13
N SER A 113 -13.52 11.58 11.02
CA SER A 113 -14.83 11.07 10.63
C SER A 113 -14.95 11.00 9.10
N ASN A 114 -15.89 10.21 8.61
CA ASN A 114 -16.26 10.19 7.19
C ASN A 114 -16.71 11.58 6.70
N ALA A 115 -16.78 11.76 5.38
CA ALA A 115 -17.48 12.88 4.77
C ALA A 115 -18.95 12.94 5.26
N PRO A 116 -19.55 14.14 5.43
CA PRO A 116 -20.94 14.27 5.88
C PRO A 116 -21.91 13.56 4.94
N GLY A 117 -22.75 12.68 5.51
CA GLY A 117 -23.68 11.87 4.73
C GLY A 117 -23.03 10.69 4.00
N VAL A 118 -21.85 10.22 4.42
CA VAL A 118 -21.22 9.00 3.89
C VAL A 118 -20.95 8.01 5.02
N ASP A 119 -21.48 6.80 4.87
CA ASP A 119 -21.08 5.65 5.68
C ASP A 119 -20.11 4.75 4.90
N ILE A 120 -19.19 4.10 5.61
CA ILE A 120 -18.11 3.28 5.05
C ILE A 120 -18.00 1.97 5.83
N ARG A 121 -17.92 0.85 5.12
CA ARG A 121 -17.76 -0.49 5.72
C ARG A 121 -16.77 -1.36 4.94
N ILE A 122 -16.24 -2.36 5.64
CA ILE A 122 -15.18 -3.25 5.14
C ILE A 122 -15.72 -4.66 4.88
N PRO A 123 -15.84 -5.06 3.60
CA PRO A 123 -16.36 -6.38 3.25
C PRO A 123 -15.32 -7.48 3.48
N GLY A 124 -15.79 -8.68 3.81
CA GLY A 124 -14.96 -9.89 3.80
C GLY A 124 -14.00 -10.04 5.00
N PHE A 125 -14.26 -9.41 6.15
CA PHE A 125 -13.49 -9.73 7.35
C PHE A 125 -13.55 -11.23 7.68
N GLY A 126 -12.38 -11.85 7.86
CA GLY A 126 -12.24 -13.30 8.04
C GLY A 126 -12.27 -14.12 6.74
N LYS A 127 -12.43 -13.48 5.57
CA LYS A 127 -12.46 -14.10 4.24
C LYS A 127 -11.26 -13.69 3.40
N THR A 128 -10.91 -14.43 2.35
CA THR A 128 -9.81 -14.04 1.44
C THR A 128 -10.27 -13.15 0.27
N SER A 129 -11.54 -13.22 -0.12
CA SER A 129 -12.01 -12.65 -1.39
C SER A 129 -11.82 -11.14 -1.56
N SER A 130 -11.89 -10.35 -0.47
CA SER A 130 -11.72 -8.90 -0.53
C SER A 130 -10.25 -8.42 -0.53
N VAL A 131 -9.28 -9.32 -0.31
CA VAL A 131 -7.82 -9.05 -0.46
C VAL A 131 -7.21 -9.75 -1.68
N GLU A 132 -7.82 -10.84 -2.16
CA GLU A 132 -7.37 -11.51 -3.39
C GLU A 132 -7.55 -10.63 -4.61
N PHE A 133 -8.71 -9.98 -4.73
CA PHE A 133 -9.03 -9.02 -5.79
C PHE A 133 -9.51 -7.71 -5.17
N ILE A 134 -8.85 -6.61 -5.51
CA ILE A 134 -9.22 -5.29 -4.99
C ILE A 134 -10.45 -4.71 -5.68
N ASP A 135 -10.93 -5.29 -6.79
CA ASP A 135 -12.16 -4.91 -7.49
C ASP A 135 -13.21 -6.04 -7.47
N LYS A 136 -14.50 -5.69 -7.65
CA LYS A 136 -15.58 -6.69 -7.71
C LYS A 136 -15.67 -7.47 -9.04
N GLY A 137 -14.97 -7.03 -10.09
CA GLY A 137 -14.90 -7.72 -11.38
C GLY A 137 -13.82 -8.81 -11.44
N GLN A 138 -12.99 -8.93 -10.41
CA GLN A 138 -11.84 -9.85 -10.33
C GLN A 138 -10.79 -9.60 -11.45
N LEU A 139 -10.60 -8.33 -11.82
CA LEU A 139 -9.66 -7.91 -12.86
C LEU A 139 -8.32 -7.42 -12.28
N ALA A 140 -8.28 -7.01 -11.01
CA ALA A 140 -7.10 -6.53 -10.31
C ALA A 140 -6.74 -7.48 -9.16
N GLY A 141 -6.04 -8.57 -9.50
CA GLY A 141 -5.51 -9.51 -8.50
C GLY A 141 -4.40 -8.86 -7.67
N TYR A 142 -4.54 -8.89 -6.35
CA TYR A 142 -3.51 -8.45 -5.40
C TYR A 142 -2.95 -9.66 -4.62
N LEU A 143 -3.60 -10.11 -3.54
CA LEU A 143 -3.14 -11.32 -2.82
C LEU A 143 -3.60 -12.63 -3.48
N HIS A 144 -4.26 -12.60 -4.64
CA HIS A 144 -4.76 -13.82 -5.31
C HIS A 144 -3.66 -14.85 -5.55
N THR A 145 -2.49 -14.44 -6.06
CA THR A 145 -1.36 -15.34 -6.31
C THR A 145 -0.79 -15.95 -5.02
N LEU A 146 -0.74 -15.17 -3.93
CA LEU A 146 -0.33 -15.66 -2.61
C LEU A 146 -1.35 -16.66 -2.04
N VAL A 147 -2.65 -16.33 -2.06
CA VAL A 147 -3.70 -17.23 -1.56
C VAL A 147 -3.78 -18.50 -2.39
N GLN A 148 -3.66 -18.42 -3.71
CA GLN A 148 -3.64 -19.62 -4.56
C GLN A 148 -2.37 -20.45 -4.35
N HIS A 149 -1.21 -19.83 -4.10
CA HIS A 149 0.00 -20.56 -3.70
C HIS A 149 -0.21 -21.33 -2.38
N LEU A 150 -0.85 -20.71 -1.38
CA LEU A 150 -1.20 -21.38 -0.13
C LEU A 150 -2.19 -22.53 -0.36
N VAL A 151 -3.25 -22.33 -1.15
CA VAL A 151 -4.24 -23.38 -1.48
C VAL A 151 -3.58 -24.55 -2.22
N ASN A 152 -2.65 -24.28 -3.13
CA ASN A 152 -1.87 -25.31 -3.82
C ASN A 152 -0.87 -26.05 -2.90
N ASN A 153 -0.64 -25.56 -1.68
CA ASN A 153 0.07 -26.26 -0.60
C ASN A 153 -0.89 -26.81 0.48
N GLY A 154 -2.18 -26.94 0.19
CA GLY A 154 -3.17 -27.61 1.05
C GLY A 154 -3.90 -26.72 2.07
N TYR A 155 -3.85 -25.40 1.91
CA TYR A 155 -4.69 -24.47 2.68
C TYR A 155 -6.10 -24.36 2.11
N VAL A 156 -7.06 -23.91 2.94
CA VAL A 156 -8.46 -23.70 2.56
C VAL A 156 -8.84 -22.25 2.85
N ARG A 157 -9.36 -21.56 1.82
CA ARG A 157 -9.88 -20.18 1.88
C ARG A 157 -10.98 -20.05 2.92
N ASP A 158 -11.03 -18.92 3.62
CA ASP A 158 -11.95 -18.59 4.72
C ASP A 158 -11.85 -19.52 5.95
N GLU A 159 -11.05 -20.60 5.90
CA GLU A 159 -10.88 -21.59 6.97
C GLU A 159 -9.47 -21.55 7.60
N THR A 160 -8.45 -22.08 6.91
CA THR A 160 -7.05 -22.13 7.39
C THR A 160 -6.20 -20.98 6.84
N VAL A 161 -6.58 -20.38 5.71
CA VAL A 161 -6.12 -19.04 5.30
C VAL A 161 -7.30 -18.07 5.30
N ARG A 162 -7.15 -16.97 6.05
CA ARG A 162 -8.15 -15.90 6.19
C ARG A 162 -7.48 -14.55 5.98
N ALA A 163 -8.25 -13.49 5.73
CA ALA A 163 -7.73 -12.14 5.81
C ALA A 163 -8.40 -11.31 6.91
N ALA A 164 -7.66 -10.32 7.39
CA ALA A 164 -8.13 -9.23 8.24
C ALA A 164 -8.06 -7.93 7.42
N PRO A 165 -8.94 -7.73 6.41
CA PRO A 165 -9.07 -6.47 5.70
C PRO A 165 -9.52 -5.37 6.65
N TYR A 166 -9.12 -4.14 6.33
CA TYR A 166 -9.31 -2.96 7.15
C TYR A 166 -9.69 -1.75 6.29
N ASP A 167 -10.21 -0.65 6.84
CA ASP A 167 -10.56 0.58 6.10
C ASP A 167 -9.33 1.22 5.43
N TRP A 168 -9.50 2.37 4.78
CA TRP A 168 -8.35 3.04 4.22
C TRP A 168 -8.27 4.57 4.40
N ARG A 169 -9.07 5.16 5.29
CA ARG A 169 -9.15 6.62 5.40
C ARG A 169 -8.32 7.24 6.56
N ILE A 170 -7.80 6.48 7.52
CA ILE A 170 -7.23 6.87 8.83
C ILE A 170 -5.90 6.13 9.17
N ALA A 171 -5.31 6.22 10.38
CA ALA A 171 -4.04 5.59 10.81
C ALA A 171 -4.17 4.96 12.20
N ALA A 172 -3.37 3.93 12.53
CA ALA A 172 -3.54 2.94 13.60
C ALA A 172 -4.18 3.35 14.95
N ARG A 173 -4.03 4.59 15.41
CA ARG A 173 -4.73 5.12 16.61
C ARG A 173 -6.25 5.21 16.44
N ASP A 174 -6.66 5.64 15.26
CA ASP A 174 -8.04 5.84 14.80
C ASP A 174 -8.27 5.02 13.50
N ASN A 175 -7.39 4.01 13.27
CA ASN A 175 -7.08 3.10 12.13
C ASN A 175 -7.84 3.27 10.79
N GLU A 176 -7.18 3.43 9.59
CA GLU A 176 -6.77 2.39 8.56
C GLU A 176 -6.49 3.10 7.12
N GLY A 177 -5.53 2.92 6.13
CA GLY A 177 -5.11 3.96 5.01
C GLY A 177 -5.04 3.81 3.38
N ILE A 178 -5.22 4.90 2.51
CA ILE A 178 -5.28 5.11 0.95
C ILE A 178 -4.04 5.88 0.27
N PRO A 179 -3.76 5.70 -1.07
CA PRO A 179 -2.98 6.54 -2.01
C PRO A 179 -3.69 7.14 -3.29
N LEU A 180 -3.36 6.71 -4.54
CA LEU A 180 -2.92 7.58 -5.68
C LEU A 180 -3.50 7.34 -7.13
N VAL A 181 -4.00 8.38 -7.86
CA VAL A 181 -3.90 8.63 -9.36
C VAL A 181 -4.10 10.13 -9.81
N SER A 182 -3.09 10.79 -10.45
CA SER A 182 -3.03 12.19 -11.03
C SER A 182 -2.65 13.42 -10.14
N SER A 183 -1.41 13.93 -10.30
CA SER A 183 -0.64 14.67 -9.27
C SER A 183 -1.36 15.78 -8.48
N ILE A 184 -2.02 16.75 -9.12
CA ILE A 184 -2.63 17.89 -8.40
C ILE A 184 -3.98 17.51 -7.76
N LYS A 185 -4.85 16.76 -8.45
CA LYS A 185 -6.21 16.46 -7.95
C LYS A 185 -6.24 15.36 -6.89
N ILE A 186 -5.40 14.31 -6.96
CA ILE A 186 -5.32 13.37 -5.83
C ILE A 186 -4.95 14.12 -4.57
N ARG A 187 -4.03 15.09 -4.69
CA ARG A 187 -3.30 15.65 -3.55
C ARG A 187 -4.26 16.11 -2.46
N GLU A 188 -5.44 16.60 -2.82
CA GLU A 188 -6.52 16.88 -1.87
C GLU A 188 -7.03 15.61 -1.17
N GLY A 189 -7.52 14.60 -1.90
CA GLY A 189 -7.93 13.29 -1.34
C GLY A 189 -6.84 12.52 -0.57
N GLN A 190 -5.58 12.56 -1.03
CA GLN A 190 -4.42 11.97 -0.36
C GLN A 190 -4.05 12.66 0.95
N ARG A 191 -4.32 13.97 1.04
CA ARG A 191 -4.21 14.77 2.26
C ARG A 191 -5.44 14.60 3.17
N MET A 192 -6.50 13.97 2.68
CA MET A 192 -7.69 13.65 3.45
C MET A 192 -7.62 12.25 4.06
N THR A 193 -6.43 11.65 4.19
CA THR A 193 -6.22 10.40 4.96
C THR A 193 -5.00 10.46 5.85
N THR A 194 -5.11 9.89 7.06
CA THR A 194 -4.14 10.15 8.14
C THR A 194 -2.96 9.17 8.21
N THR A 195 -3.04 8.04 7.50
CA THR A 195 -1.89 7.14 7.28
C THR A 195 -0.80 7.83 6.46
N ASN A 196 -1.15 8.78 5.59
CA ASN A 196 -0.19 9.41 4.69
C ASN A 196 0.79 10.33 5.44
N PRO A 197 0.31 11.17 6.39
CA PRO A 197 1.16 11.71 7.44
C PRO A 197 1.90 10.65 8.26
N TRP A 198 1.24 9.58 8.74
CA TRP A 198 1.88 8.59 9.62
C TRP A 198 3.10 7.87 8.99
N MET A 199 3.08 7.60 7.68
CA MET A 199 4.17 6.95 6.94
C MET A 199 5.32 7.89 6.53
N ILE A 200 5.31 9.16 6.98
CA ILE A 200 6.42 10.10 6.74
C ILE A 200 7.71 9.58 7.43
N PRO A 201 8.89 9.68 6.78
CA PRO A 201 10.17 9.27 7.33
C PRO A 201 10.44 9.69 8.79
N THR A 202 11.08 8.80 9.54
CA THR A 202 11.38 9.00 10.96
C THR A 202 12.89 9.10 11.22
N ASN A 203 13.27 9.74 12.32
CA ASN A 203 14.66 9.82 12.77
C ASN A 203 15.29 8.47 13.22
N LEU A 204 14.55 7.36 13.08
CA LEU A 204 15.05 6.00 13.32
C LEU A 204 15.82 5.42 12.13
N ALA A 205 15.51 5.87 10.90
CA ALA A 205 16.11 5.38 9.65
C ALA A 205 16.91 6.46 8.87
N TRP A 206 16.60 7.75 9.08
CA TRP A 206 17.33 8.88 8.52
C TRP A 206 17.85 9.79 9.65
N PRO A 207 19.05 10.39 9.53
CA PRO A 207 19.49 11.39 10.49
C PRO A 207 18.63 12.65 10.38
N GLU A 208 18.46 13.40 11.47
CA GLU A 208 17.60 14.59 11.51
C GLU A 208 18.05 15.72 10.56
N SER A 209 19.32 15.71 10.15
CA SER A 209 19.89 16.62 9.14
C SER A 209 19.65 16.20 7.69
N HIS A 210 18.97 15.07 7.44
CA HIS A 210 18.66 14.61 6.09
C HIS A 210 17.59 15.47 5.42
N VAL A 211 17.83 15.88 4.18
CA VAL A 211 16.90 16.68 3.37
C VAL A 211 16.06 15.75 2.51
N PHE A 212 14.75 15.72 2.74
CA PHE A 212 13.80 14.93 1.94
C PHE A 212 13.29 15.71 0.72
N ILE A 213 13.19 17.03 0.84
CA ILE A 213 12.72 17.93 -0.21
C ILE A 213 13.67 19.13 -0.28
N SER A 214 14.20 19.39 -1.48
CA SER A 214 15.00 20.56 -1.82
C SER A 214 14.20 21.48 -2.75
N SER A 215 14.27 22.79 -2.50
CA SER A 215 13.64 23.82 -3.34
C SER A 215 14.50 25.09 -3.33
N PRO A 216 14.38 26.01 -4.31
CA PRO A 216 15.24 27.20 -4.40
C PRO A 216 15.14 28.14 -3.18
N SER A 217 14.06 28.04 -2.41
CA SER A 217 13.81 28.84 -1.21
C SER A 217 14.13 28.13 0.12
N TYR A 218 14.12 26.79 0.16
CA TYR A 218 14.20 26.04 1.41
C TYR A 218 14.50 24.54 1.21
N ASN A 219 15.21 23.95 2.17
CA ASN A 219 15.45 22.51 2.29
C ASN A 219 14.69 21.98 3.51
N TYR A 220 13.85 20.96 3.31
CA TYR A 220 12.99 20.41 4.37
C TYR A 220 13.57 19.09 4.90
N THR A 221 13.85 19.07 6.20
CA THR A 221 14.34 17.92 6.96
C THR A 221 13.24 17.31 7.83
N TYR A 222 13.58 16.30 8.64
CA TYR A 222 12.70 15.76 9.69
C TYR A 222 12.17 16.83 10.66
N CYS A 223 12.99 17.85 10.94
CA CYS A 223 12.62 18.94 11.85
C CYS A 223 11.61 19.93 11.23
N ASP A 224 11.45 19.94 9.91
CA ASP A 224 10.75 20.99 9.18
C ASP A 224 9.31 20.64 8.79
N TYR A 225 8.79 19.47 9.19
CA TYR A 225 7.46 19.01 8.75
C TYR A 225 6.34 20.01 9.05
N GLN A 226 6.37 20.74 10.18
CA GLN A 226 5.38 21.79 10.44
C GLN A 226 5.40 22.92 9.39
N LYS A 227 6.59 23.31 8.91
CA LYS A 227 6.76 24.29 7.84
C LYS A 227 6.35 23.69 6.49
N LEU A 228 6.79 22.47 6.18
CA LEU A 228 6.41 21.75 4.96
C LEU A 228 4.88 21.66 4.80
N PHE A 229 4.17 21.21 5.83
CA PHE A 229 2.70 21.13 5.84
C PHE A 229 2.02 22.49 5.67
N LYS A 230 2.61 23.57 6.22
CA LYS A 230 2.11 24.93 6.06
C LYS A 230 2.30 25.45 4.63
N ASP A 231 3.50 25.32 4.07
CA ASP A 231 3.82 25.80 2.71
C ASP A 231 3.06 25.01 1.64
N PHE A 232 2.77 23.73 1.93
CA PHE A 232 1.85 22.89 1.16
C PHE A 232 0.37 23.33 1.23
N ASN A 233 -0.01 24.28 2.08
CA ASN A 233 -1.39 24.61 2.44
C ASN A 233 -2.19 23.38 2.94
N TYR A 234 -1.61 22.66 3.91
CA TYR A 234 -2.15 21.43 4.49
C TYR A 234 -1.75 21.28 5.97
N GLU A 235 -2.06 22.29 6.78
CA GLU A 235 -1.78 22.28 8.22
C GLU A 235 -2.44 21.13 8.99
N ASP A 236 -3.56 20.56 8.49
CA ASP A 236 -4.20 19.42 9.14
C ASP A 236 -3.27 18.19 9.16
N GLY A 237 -2.45 18.01 8.12
CA GLY A 237 -1.46 16.94 8.04
C GLY A 237 -0.39 17.02 9.12
N TRP A 238 -0.01 18.23 9.55
CA TRP A 238 0.88 18.42 10.70
C TRP A 238 0.23 17.94 12.00
N TYR A 239 -1.05 18.25 12.19
CA TYR A 239 -1.78 17.80 13.38
C TYR A 239 -2.05 16.30 13.38
N MET A 240 -2.26 15.69 12.21
CA MET A 240 -2.36 14.24 12.00
C MET A 240 -1.03 13.54 12.24
N TRP A 241 0.08 14.02 11.66
CA TRP A 241 1.44 13.49 11.90
C TRP A 241 1.79 13.54 13.38
N LYS A 242 1.59 14.70 14.02
CA LYS A 242 1.82 14.86 15.46
C LYS A 242 0.93 13.97 16.34
N ASP A 243 -0.21 13.52 15.81
CA ASP A 243 -1.14 12.59 16.47
C ASP A 243 -0.74 11.12 16.33
N THR A 244 0.13 10.77 15.37
CA THR A 244 0.41 9.38 14.96
C THR A 244 1.89 8.99 15.01
N LYS A 245 2.83 9.95 14.95
CA LYS A 245 4.28 9.71 14.92
C LYS A 245 4.81 8.81 16.07
N ASP A 246 4.18 8.88 17.24
CA ASP A 246 4.63 8.20 18.45
C ASP A 246 3.99 6.82 18.66
N LEU A 247 3.10 6.38 17.75
CA LEU A 247 2.40 5.09 17.87
C LEU A 247 3.34 3.87 17.86
N LEU A 248 4.54 4.04 17.28
CA LEU A 248 5.61 3.05 17.25
C LEU A 248 6.95 3.70 17.67
N GLU A 249 6.93 4.62 18.63
CA GLU A 249 8.13 5.33 19.10
C GLU A 249 9.25 4.35 19.50
N GLY A 250 10.46 4.56 18.95
CA GLY A 250 11.61 3.66 19.14
C GLY A 250 11.57 2.33 18.36
N LEU A 251 10.46 2.01 17.70
CA LEU A 251 10.14 0.75 17.03
C LEU A 251 10.33 -0.49 17.95
N PRO A 252 9.45 -0.68 18.96
CA PRO A 252 9.58 -1.78 19.91
C PRO A 252 9.44 -3.15 19.24
N PRO A 253 10.14 -4.19 19.73
CA PRO A 253 10.04 -5.54 19.18
C PRO A 253 8.68 -6.19 19.49
N PRO A 254 8.09 -6.97 18.57
CA PRO A 254 6.73 -7.50 18.72
C PRO A 254 6.62 -8.69 19.71
N GLY A 255 7.74 -9.23 20.21
CA GLY A 255 7.76 -10.29 21.22
C GLY A 255 7.41 -11.70 20.72
N VAL A 256 7.13 -11.84 19.42
CA VAL A 256 6.89 -13.10 18.70
C VAL A 256 8.10 -13.48 17.84
N GLU A 257 8.12 -14.68 17.25
CA GLU A 257 9.13 -15.01 16.24
C GLU A 257 8.83 -14.26 14.94
N VAL A 258 9.84 -13.61 14.36
CA VAL A 258 9.69 -12.68 13.24
C VAL A 258 10.49 -13.19 12.04
N TYR A 259 9.86 -13.19 10.87
CA TYR A 259 10.51 -13.37 9.57
C TYR A 259 10.39 -12.06 8.80
N CYS A 260 11.46 -11.27 8.81
CA CYS A 260 11.49 -9.97 8.15
C CYS A 260 11.95 -10.15 6.69
N ILE A 261 10.99 -10.19 5.77
CA ILE A 261 11.22 -10.25 4.32
C ILE A 261 11.15 -8.83 3.75
N TYR A 262 12.17 -8.41 3.01
CA TYR A 262 12.18 -7.17 2.23
C TYR A 262 13.15 -7.28 1.05
N SER A 263 13.15 -6.29 0.15
CA SER A 263 14.06 -6.28 -1.01
C SER A 263 15.02 -5.09 -1.03
N THR A 264 16.16 -5.31 -1.69
CA THR A 264 17.23 -4.35 -1.96
C THR A 264 17.66 -4.44 -3.43
N GLY A 265 18.55 -3.54 -3.87
CA GLY A 265 19.12 -3.52 -5.22
C GLY A 265 18.45 -2.55 -6.20
N PHE A 266 17.34 -1.90 -5.83
CA PHE A 266 16.71 -0.89 -6.69
C PHE A 266 16.96 0.55 -6.26
N PRO A 267 17.30 1.46 -7.19
CA PRO A 267 17.24 2.90 -6.97
C PRO A 267 15.85 3.32 -6.50
N THR A 268 15.78 3.83 -5.27
CA THR A 268 14.56 4.20 -4.55
C THR A 268 14.65 5.68 -4.16
N PRO A 269 13.64 6.52 -4.43
CA PRO A 269 13.70 7.95 -4.12
C PRO A 269 14.04 8.23 -2.66
N GLU A 270 14.93 9.19 -2.41
CA GLU A 270 15.35 9.60 -1.07
C GLU A 270 15.24 11.13 -0.87
N THR A 271 15.69 11.92 -1.85
CA THR A 271 15.50 13.39 -1.84
C THR A 271 14.85 13.83 -3.16
N TYR A 272 13.76 14.59 -3.08
CA TYR A 272 13.12 15.22 -4.23
C TYR A 272 13.62 16.66 -4.41
N ILE A 273 14.03 17.05 -5.62
CA ILE A 273 14.53 18.38 -5.94
C ILE A 273 13.52 19.09 -6.84
N TYR A 274 13.10 20.29 -6.44
CA TYR A 274 12.16 21.14 -7.18
C TYR A 274 12.82 22.45 -7.62
N ASP A 275 12.21 23.10 -8.61
CA ASP A 275 12.49 24.48 -9.02
C ASP A 275 11.49 25.47 -8.38
N ASP A 276 11.36 26.66 -8.96
CA ASP A 276 10.43 27.70 -8.52
C ASP A 276 8.93 27.34 -8.69
N THR A 277 8.60 26.18 -9.29
CA THR A 277 7.22 25.68 -9.36
C THR A 277 6.77 24.99 -8.08
N PHE A 278 7.65 24.81 -7.09
CA PHE A 278 7.30 24.27 -5.77
C PHE A 278 6.20 25.11 -5.07
N PRO A 279 5.15 24.50 -4.49
CA PRO A 279 4.90 23.07 -4.30
C PRO A 279 3.82 22.54 -5.26
N HIS A 280 3.80 22.97 -6.53
CA HIS A 280 2.70 22.73 -7.47
C HIS A 280 3.11 22.07 -8.79
N GLY A 281 4.34 22.27 -9.27
CA GLY A 281 4.94 21.42 -10.29
C GLY A 281 5.47 20.10 -9.71
N ASP A 282 5.90 19.21 -10.61
CA ASP A 282 6.57 17.96 -10.30
C ASP A 282 8.08 18.20 -10.05
N PRO A 283 8.80 17.31 -9.33
CA PRO A 283 10.23 17.47 -9.07
C PRO A 283 11.06 17.42 -10.36
N ILE A 284 12.07 18.28 -10.46
CA ILE A 284 12.98 18.36 -11.61
C ILE A 284 14.10 17.31 -11.58
N ASP A 285 14.45 16.81 -10.39
CA ASP A 285 15.45 15.77 -10.18
C ASP A 285 15.16 15.00 -8.87
N ILE A 286 15.70 13.79 -8.74
CA ILE A 286 15.51 12.90 -7.59
C ILE A 286 16.85 12.25 -7.24
N ILE A 287 17.28 12.41 -5.99
CA ILE A 287 18.38 11.63 -5.42
C ILE A 287 17.81 10.29 -4.97
N TYR A 288 18.43 9.19 -5.41
CA TYR A 288 18.04 7.82 -5.07
C TYR A 288 19.02 7.18 -4.09
N SER A 289 18.51 6.29 -3.23
CA SER A 289 19.29 5.35 -2.43
C SER A 289 18.86 3.91 -2.73
N ASP A 290 19.44 2.93 -2.04
CA ASP A 290 19.03 1.53 -2.12
C ASP A 290 17.63 1.28 -1.49
N GLY A 291 16.89 0.30 -2.02
CA GLY A 291 15.54 -0.11 -1.60
C GLY A 291 14.82 -1.00 -2.62
N ASP A 292 13.48 -0.98 -2.58
CA ASP A 292 12.58 -1.79 -3.43
C ASP A 292 11.84 -0.98 -4.53
N LYS A 293 12.35 0.23 -4.84
CA LYS A 293 11.76 1.35 -5.61
C LYS A 293 10.76 2.23 -4.86
N THR A 294 10.19 1.78 -3.74
CA THR A 294 9.19 2.54 -2.97
C THR A 294 9.66 2.89 -1.56
N VAL A 295 10.31 1.94 -0.89
CA VAL A 295 10.79 2.06 0.50
C VAL A 295 12.29 1.77 0.52
N ASN A 296 13.06 2.70 1.10
CA ASN A 296 14.52 2.61 1.15
C ASN A 296 14.96 1.53 2.15
N THR A 297 16.07 0.84 1.87
CA THR A 297 16.63 -0.23 2.70
C THR A 297 16.92 0.21 4.14
N LYS A 298 17.18 1.50 4.35
CA LYS A 298 17.34 2.15 5.67
C LYS A 298 16.11 1.96 6.58
N SER A 299 14.92 1.95 6.00
CA SER A 299 13.64 1.73 6.68
C SER A 299 13.30 0.23 6.75
N LEU A 300 13.36 -0.46 5.61
CA LEU A 300 13.08 -1.91 5.51
C LEU A 300 13.93 -2.74 6.50
N GLY A 301 15.22 -2.44 6.58
CA GLY A 301 16.17 -3.14 7.45
C GLY A 301 16.04 -2.84 8.94
N LEU A 302 15.13 -1.95 9.38
CA LEU A 302 15.00 -1.61 10.82
C LEU A 302 14.67 -2.82 11.70
N CYS A 303 14.00 -3.84 11.17
CA CYS A 303 13.72 -5.09 11.87
C CYS A 303 14.99 -5.82 12.36
N LYS A 304 16.16 -5.59 11.74
CA LYS A 304 17.48 -6.09 12.21
C LYS A 304 17.76 -5.69 13.67
N ARG A 305 17.22 -4.55 14.14
CA ARG A 305 17.32 -4.07 15.54
C ARG A 305 16.72 -5.06 16.55
N TRP A 306 15.65 -5.76 16.19
CA TRP A 306 14.89 -6.60 17.12
C TRP A 306 15.63 -7.86 17.55
N HIS A 307 16.61 -8.35 16.78
CA HIS A 307 17.41 -9.54 17.11
C HIS A 307 18.02 -9.46 18.52
N GLN A 308 18.44 -8.27 18.97
CA GLN A 308 19.02 -8.06 20.31
C GLN A 308 18.02 -7.54 21.36
N GLN A 309 16.75 -7.32 20.99
CA GLN A 309 15.75 -6.65 21.82
C GLN A 309 14.62 -7.57 22.31
N GLN A 310 14.49 -8.79 21.76
CA GLN A 310 13.51 -9.78 22.19
C GLN A 310 14.08 -11.18 22.34
N LYS A 311 13.40 -12.03 23.13
CA LYS A 311 13.78 -13.43 23.39
C LYS A 311 13.40 -14.41 22.26
N LYS A 312 12.59 -13.97 21.31
CA LYS A 312 12.15 -14.74 20.15
C LYS A 312 13.03 -14.41 18.95
N ARG A 313 13.30 -15.40 18.10
CA ARG A 313 14.17 -15.24 16.93
C ARG A 313 13.63 -14.17 15.98
N VAL A 314 14.55 -13.51 15.30
CA VAL A 314 14.29 -12.53 14.25
C VAL A 314 15.13 -12.94 13.05
N HIS A 315 14.48 -13.58 12.09
CA HIS A 315 15.07 -14.03 10.85
C HIS A 315 15.02 -12.88 9.84
N ILE A 316 16.11 -12.67 9.11
CA ILE A 316 16.26 -11.57 8.15
C ILE A 316 16.40 -12.19 6.76
N ILE A 317 15.45 -11.88 5.88
CA ILE A 317 15.36 -12.43 4.52
C ILE A 317 15.45 -11.23 3.57
N GLU A 318 16.69 -10.91 3.19
CA GLU A 318 17.01 -9.83 2.26
C GLU A 318 16.99 -10.39 0.83
N LEU A 319 16.06 -9.91 0.00
CA LEU A 319 15.85 -10.38 -1.37
C LEU A 319 16.41 -9.39 -2.38
N GLU A 320 17.17 -9.86 -3.37
CA GLU A 320 17.77 -8.98 -4.38
C GLU A 320 16.80 -8.72 -5.56
N SER A 321 16.67 -7.44 -5.95
CA SER A 321 15.97 -7.00 -7.17
C SER A 321 14.48 -7.39 -7.29
N ILE A 322 13.74 -7.41 -6.17
CA ILE A 322 12.28 -7.57 -6.15
C ILE A 322 11.61 -6.22 -5.94
N ASP A 323 10.78 -5.84 -6.91
CA ASP A 323 10.02 -4.59 -6.92
C ASP A 323 8.89 -4.62 -5.86
N HIS A 324 8.69 -3.50 -5.15
CA HIS A 324 7.71 -3.36 -4.06
C HIS A 324 6.33 -3.95 -4.39
N LEU A 325 5.77 -3.58 -5.54
CA LEU A 325 4.44 -4.03 -5.98
C LEU A 325 4.47 -5.49 -6.46
N SER A 326 5.63 -5.96 -6.93
CA SER A 326 5.86 -7.31 -7.42
C SER A 326 6.12 -8.33 -6.31
N MET A 327 6.38 -7.89 -5.07
CA MET A 327 6.85 -8.75 -3.98
C MET A 327 5.87 -9.88 -3.62
N VAL A 328 4.56 -9.60 -3.60
CA VAL A 328 3.49 -10.59 -3.32
C VAL A 328 3.24 -11.57 -4.48
N PHE A 329 3.81 -11.31 -5.66
CA PHE A 329 3.71 -12.16 -6.86
C PHE A 329 5.01 -12.95 -7.12
N SER A 330 6.11 -12.64 -6.42
CA SER A 330 7.41 -13.24 -6.70
C SER A 330 7.50 -14.67 -6.18
N ASN A 331 7.84 -15.61 -7.07
CA ASN A 331 8.10 -17.01 -6.73
C ASN A 331 9.17 -17.18 -5.63
N VAL A 332 10.13 -16.25 -5.52
CA VAL A 332 11.15 -16.26 -4.46
C VAL A 332 10.52 -15.97 -3.09
N THR A 333 9.73 -14.90 -3.00
CA THR A 333 8.96 -14.56 -1.78
C THR A 333 8.03 -15.70 -1.38
N LEU A 334 7.33 -16.30 -2.36
CA LEU A 334 6.40 -17.40 -2.13
C LEU A 334 7.12 -18.67 -1.64
N SER A 335 8.32 -18.99 -2.16
CA SER A 335 9.14 -20.10 -1.64
C SER A 335 9.49 -19.91 -0.17
N TYR A 336 10.01 -18.74 0.20
CA TYR A 336 10.33 -18.44 1.61
C TYR A 336 9.10 -18.53 2.51
N ILE A 337 7.94 -17.99 2.08
CA ILE A 337 6.68 -18.12 2.84
C ILE A 337 6.31 -19.60 3.03
N ASN A 338 6.44 -20.43 2.00
CA ASN A 338 6.12 -21.86 2.09
C ASN A 338 7.11 -22.60 3.01
N GLU A 339 8.42 -22.33 2.90
CA GLU A 339 9.46 -22.91 3.77
C GLU A 339 9.27 -22.55 5.24
N ILE A 340 8.82 -21.32 5.53
CA ILE A 340 8.48 -20.87 6.90
C ILE A 340 7.26 -21.64 7.41
N LEU A 341 6.19 -21.74 6.61
CA LEU A 341 4.93 -22.39 7.00
C LEU A 341 5.04 -23.92 7.11
N LEU A 342 5.95 -24.55 6.36
CA LEU A 342 6.28 -25.97 6.45
C LEU A 342 7.34 -26.27 7.53
N GLY A 343 7.94 -25.24 8.15
CA GLY A 343 9.00 -25.38 9.15
C GLY A 343 10.34 -25.89 8.59
N THR A 344 10.56 -25.78 7.27
CA THR A 344 11.80 -26.19 6.59
C THR A 344 12.79 -25.04 6.40
N TYR A 345 12.38 -23.79 6.64
CA TYR A 345 13.26 -22.62 6.57
C TYR A 345 14.48 -22.80 7.50
N GLY A 346 15.69 -22.65 6.94
CA GLY A 346 16.95 -22.84 7.66
C GLY A 346 17.34 -24.31 7.92
N VAL A 347 16.54 -25.30 7.50
CA VAL A 347 16.85 -26.74 7.66
C VAL A 347 17.88 -27.17 6.60
N GLY A 348 19.14 -26.79 6.82
CA GLY A 348 20.26 -27.12 5.95
C GLY A 348 21.38 -26.07 5.94
N ASP A 349 21.14 -24.86 6.45
CA ASP A 349 22.15 -23.80 6.51
C ASP A 349 23.05 -23.97 7.75
N PRO A 350 24.38 -24.15 7.62
CA PRO A 350 25.28 -24.27 8.76
C PRO A 350 25.60 -22.95 9.46
N ILE A 351 25.22 -21.79 8.89
CA ILE A 351 25.74 -20.46 9.29
C ILE A 351 24.58 -19.49 9.61
N GLY A 352 23.82 -19.81 10.67
CA GLY A 352 22.92 -18.85 11.29
C GLY A 352 23.68 -17.72 11.99
N TYR A 353 23.41 -16.48 11.60
CA TYR A 353 23.87 -15.23 12.24
C TYR A 353 22.84 -14.68 13.24
#